data_AF-A0A0S2DEZ2-F1
#
_entry.id   AF-A0A0S2DEZ2-F1
#
_cell.length_a   1.000
_cell.length_b   1.000
_cell.length_c   1.000
_cell.angle_alpha   90.00
_cell.angle_beta   90.00
_cell.angle_gamma   90.00
#
_symmetry.space_group_name_H-M   'P 1'
#
loop_
_entity.id
_entity.type
_entity.pdbx_description
1 polymer ?
#
loop_
_entity_poly.entity_id
_entity_poly.type
_entity_poly.pdbx_seq_one_letter_code
_entity_poly.pdbx_strand_id
1 'polypeptide(L)'
;MHRIASFAFSLALALAATPSLAAPAPAAAAQAAVETVGVYSNVRVSGGEDPHAEGYDVELYRENGVLFGLFYSSQGMVGDTPRGRLQDVRYDAASGKLSFRAKLTIGQEFSKDSGPDGRPSRDLFEFDGTLGAKTLSGALLHRSGYAPSEAGERQMVTLKRDAQRSRDAGELAPASRAQWLAEPVPNGPQW
;
A
#
# COMPACT_ATOMS: atom_id res chain seq x y z
N MET A 1 -9.17 75.46 -71.21
CA MET A 1 -8.18 75.01 -70.21
C MET A 1 -8.93 74.38 -69.04
N HIS A 2 -8.46 73.20 -68.61
CA HIS A 2 -8.68 72.52 -67.32
C HIS A 2 -10.03 71.83 -67.05
N ARG A 3 -9.99 70.49 -67.20
CA ARG A 3 -10.88 69.50 -66.59
C ARG A 3 -10.36 69.19 -65.17
N ILE A 4 -11.23 69.15 -64.17
CA ILE A 4 -10.91 68.60 -62.84
C ILE A 4 -11.75 67.33 -62.67
N ALA A 5 -11.05 66.19 -62.53
CA ALA A 5 -11.63 64.88 -62.31
C ALA A 5 -11.52 64.49 -60.83
N SER A 6 -12.61 63.94 -60.32
CA SER A 6 -12.76 63.35 -58.99
C SER A 6 -11.87 62.11 -58.82
N PHE A 7 -11.26 61.97 -57.65
CA PHE A 7 -10.66 60.70 -57.20
C PHE A 7 -11.40 60.21 -55.95
N ALA A 8 -12.05 59.06 -56.08
CA ALA A 8 -12.60 58.28 -54.97
C ALA A 8 -11.51 57.35 -54.44
N PHE A 9 -11.34 57.34 -53.12
CA PHE A 9 -10.38 56.49 -52.42
C PHE A 9 -11.12 55.24 -51.90
N SER A 10 -10.85 54.07 -52.49
CA SER A 10 -11.38 52.79 -52.02
C SER A 10 -10.39 52.15 -51.04
N LEU A 11 -10.83 51.96 -49.79
CA LEU A 11 -10.10 51.27 -48.73
C LEU A 11 -10.37 49.76 -48.84
N ALA A 12 -9.35 48.97 -49.13
CA ALA A 12 -9.42 47.51 -49.14
C ALA A 12 -9.06 46.96 -47.74
N LEU A 13 -10.00 46.24 -47.13
CA LEU A 13 -9.83 45.55 -45.84
C LEU A 13 -9.34 44.12 -46.11
N ALA A 14 -8.12 43.78 -45.70
CA ALA A 14 -7.58 42.43 -45.80
C ALA A 14 -7.90 41.63 -44.53
N LEU A 15 -8.70 40.56 -44.64
CA LEU A 15 -8.89 39.56 -43.58
C LEU A 15 -7.67 38.63 -43.56
N ALA A 16 -6.88 38.66 -42.49
CA ALA A 16 -5.86 37.65 -42.21
C ALA A 16 -6.51 36.50 -41.43
N ALA A 17 -6.53 35.31 -42.03
CA ALA A 17 -6.96 34.07 -41.36
C ALA A 17 -5.80 33.51 -40.52
N THR A 18 -5.95 33.50 -39.19
CA THR A 18 -5.00 32.87 -38.27
C THR A 18 -5.29 31.36 -38.15
N PRO A 19 -4.35 30.47 -38.48
CA PRO A 19 -4.52 29.04 -38.23
C PRO A 19 -4.50 28.77 -36.72
N SER A 20 -5.59 28.20 -36.20
CA SER A 20 -5.68 27.73 -34.82
C SER A 20 -4.85 26.45 -34.67
N LEU A 21 -3.72 26.54 -33.98
CA LEU A 21 -2.95 25.38 -33.50
C LEU A 21 -3.79 24.64 -32.46
N ALA A 22 -4.43 23.54 -32.86
CA ALA A 22 -5.04 22.61 -31.92
C ALA A 22 -3.93 21.95 -31.08
N ALA A 23 -3.89 22.27 -29.79
CA ALA A 23 -3.00 21.60 -28.85
C ALA A 23 -3.38 20.10 -28.79
N PRO A 24 -2.39 19.18 -28.82
CA PRO A 24 -2.68 17.76 -28.63
C PRO A 24 -3.31 17.57 -27.24
N ALA A 25 -4.48 16.94 -27.19
CA ALA A 25 -5.10 16.53 -25.94
C ALA A 25 -4.11 15.66 -25.15
N PRO A 26 -3.96 15.86 -23.83
CA PRO A 26 -3.12 14.99 -23.02
C PRO A 26 -3.65 13.56 -23.20
N ALA A 27 -2.78 12.66 -23.67
CA ALA A 27 -3.08 11.23 -23.70
C ALA A 27 -3.51 10.84 -22.28
N ALA A 28 -4.76 10.40 -22.14
CA ALA A 28 -5.24 9.85 -20.89
C ALA A 28 -4.27 8.72 -20.51
N ALA A 29 -3.44 8.97 -19.48
CA ALA A 29 -2.52 7.96 -18.98
C ALA A 29 -3.37 6.73 -18.65
N ALA A 30 -3.15 5.63 -19.36
CA ALA A 30 -3.82 4.37 -19.07
C ALA A 30 -3.61 4.09 -17.58
N GLN A 31 -4.71 3.99 -16.82
CA GLN A 31 -4.63 3.64 -15.41
C GLN A 31 -3.94 2.28 -15.32
N ALA A 32 -2.72 2.26 -14.76
CA ALA A 32 -1.98 1.02 -14.60
C ALA A 32 -2.79 0.11 -13.68
N ALA A 33 -3.08 -1.09 -14.16
CA ALA A 33 -3.77 -2.11 -13.37
C ALA A 33 -2.91 -2.47 -12.14
N VAL A 34 -3.58 -2.80 -11.04
CA VAL A 34 -2.92 -3.31 -9.83
C VAL A 34 -2.30 -4.67 -10.13
N GLU A 35 -0.99 -4.79 -9.93
CA GLU A 35 -0.24 -6.04 -10.01
C GLU A 35 -0.21 -6.70 -8.62
N THR A 36 -0.51 -8.00 -8.55
CA THR A 36 -0.26 -8.78 -7.33
C THR A 36 1.18 -9.25 -7.32
N VAL A 37 1.96 -8.71 -6.39
CA VAL A 37 3.38 -9.07 -6.20
C VAL A 37 3.48 -10.44 -5.52
N GLY A 38 2.68 -10.64 -4.47
CA GLY A 38 2.49 -11.94 -3.86
C GLY A 38 2.10 -11.89 -2.39
N VAL A 39 1.76 -13.06 -1.88
CA VAL A 39 1.54 -13.34 -0.46
C VAL A 39 2.75 -14.10 0.06
N TYR A 40 3.36 -13.60 1.12
CA TYR A 40 4.55 -14.15 1.76
C TYR A 40 4.23 -14.51 3.20
N SER A 41 4.55 -15.73 3.62
CA SER A 41 4.15 -16.29 4.90
C SER A 41 5.25 -17.11 5.56
N ASN A 42 5.34 -17.04 6.88
CA ASN A 42 5.99 -18.07 7.70
C ASN A 42 5.03 -18.63 8.75
N VAL A 43 3.72 -18.43 8.58
CA VAL A 43 2.70 -18.89 9.52
C VAL A 43 2.72 -20.41 9.60
N ARG A 44 2.68 -20.91 10.83
CA ARG A 44 2.53 -22.32 11.15
C ARG A 44 1.22 -22.51 11.86
N VAL A 45 0.47 -23.52 11.44
CA VAL A 45 -0.75 -23.95 12.13
C VAL A 45 -0.45 -25.24 12.89
N SER A 46 -0.85 -25.28 14.15
CA SER A 46 -0.71 -26.43 15.05
C SER A 46 -2.04 -26.64 15.80
N GLY A 47 -2.20 -27.72 16.57
CA GLY A 47 -3.30 -27.81 17.55
C GLY A 47 -4.55 -28.61 17.19
N GLY A 48 -4.57 -29.44 16.14
CA GLY A 48 -5.64 -30.44 15.93
C GLY A 48 -7.07 -29.87 15.98
N GLU A 49 -7.85 -30.26 17.00
CA GLU A 49 -9.24 -29.80 17.23
C GLU A 49 -9.34 -28.33 17.68
N ASP A 50 -8.23 -27.74 18.17
CA ASP A 50 -8.12 -26.34 18.58
C ASP A 50 -6.95 -25.68 17.83
N PRO A 51 -7.15 -25.35 16.54
CA PRO A 51 -6.05 -24.94 15.68
C PRO A 51 -5.54 -23.55 16.05
N HIS A 52 -4.24 -23.46 16.32
CA HIS A 52 -3.51 -22.25 16.62
C HIS A 52 -2.54 -21.90 15.48
N ALA A 53 -2.51 -20.62 15.10
CA ALA A 53 -1.56 -20.07 14.14
C ALA A 53 -0.53 -19.16 14.84
N GLU A 54 0.73 -19.34 14.47
CA GLU A 54 1.85 -18.50 14.89
C GLU A 54 2.63 -18.02 13.65
N GLY A 55 3.03 -16.74 13.64
CA GLY A 55 3.90 -16.18 12.60
C GLY A 55 3.31 -14.94 11.92
N TYR A 56 3.82 -14.62 10.74
CA TYR A 56 3.47 -13.41 10.01
C TYR A 56 3.14 -13.70 8.55
N ASP A 57 2.25 -12.87 8.00
CA ASP A 57 2.00 -12.81 6.56
C ASP A 57 2.14 -11.38 6.05
N VAL A 58 2.58 -11.25 4.81
CA VAL A 58 2.63 -10.01 4.06
C VAL A 58 2.02 -10.23 2.68
N GLU A 59 0.99 -9.47 2.38
CA GLU A 59 0.32 -9.43 1.08
C GLU A 59 0.71 -8.14 0.38
N LEU A 60 1.26 -8.24 -0.84
CA LEU A 60 1.81 -7.11 -1.58
C LEU A 60 1.17 -6.95 -2.95
N TYR A 61 0.85 -5.70 -3.24
CA TYR A 61 0.37 -5.19 -4.50
C TYR A 61 1.26 -4.07 -5.02
N ARG A 62 1.20 -3.81 -6.32
CA ARG A 62 1.90 -2.72 -6.96
C ARG A 62 0.98 -1.96 -7.91
N GLU A 63 1.00 -0.65 -7.83
CA GLU A 63 0.32 0.25 -8.77
C GLU A 63 1.26 1.41 -9.08
N ASN A 64 1.52 1.68 -10.36
CA ASN A 64 2.42 2.77 -10.79
C ASN A 64 3.81 2.75 -10.10
N GLY A 65 4.36 1.55 -9.85
CA GLY A 65 5.65 1.38 -9.17
C GLY A 65 5.61 1.52 -7.65
N VAL A 66 4.46 1.88 -7.06
CA VAL A 66 4.28 2.01 -5.61
C VAL A 66 3.80 0.68 -5.04
N LEU A 67 4.51 0.16 -4.04
CA LEU A 67 4.09 -1.00 -3.27
C LEU A 67 3.11 -0.61 -2.16
N PHE A 68 2.10 -1.46 -1.95
CA PHE A 68 1.13 -1.35 -0.86
C PHE A 68 0.59 -2.75 -0.51
N GLY A 69 -0.16 -2.85 0.59
CA GLY A 69 -0.79 -4.11 0.98
C GLY A 69 -0.99 -4.25 2.49
N LEU A 70 -1.04 -5.49 2.97
CA LEU A 70 -1.39 -5.82 4.34
C LEU A 70 -0.28 -6.62 5.04
N PHE A 71 -0.07 -6.31 6.32
CA PHE A 71 0.73 -7.10 7.25
C PHE A 71 -0.21 -7.79 8.23
N TYR A 72 0.05 -9.07 8.51
CA TYR A 72 -0.73 -9.89 9.44
C TYR A 72 0.20 -10.45 10.52
N SER A 73 -0.28 -10.53 11.75
CA SER A 73 0.39 -11.23 12.85
C SER A 73 -0.55 -12.28 13.42
N SER A 74 -0.20 -13.55 13.26
CA SER A 74 -0.93 -14.68 13.84
C SER A 74 -0.31 -15.05 15.17
N GLN A 75 -1.09 -14.97 16.24
CA GLN A 75 -0.70 -15.35 17.60
C GLN A 75 -1.94 -15.85 18.35
N GLY A 76 -2.36 -17.09 18.11
CA GLY A 76 -3.52 -17.68 18.80
C GLY A 76 -4.40 -18.52 17.88
N MET A 77 -5.68 -18.65 18.22
CA MET A 77 -6.63 -19.43 17.42
C MET A 77 -6.72 -18.92 15.98
N VAL A 78 -6.90 -19.85 15.04
CA VAL A 78 -7.18 -19.53 13.64
C VAL A 78 -8.56 -18.87 13.51
N GLY A 79 -8.67 -17.84 12.66
CA GLY A 79 -9.96 -17.28 12.26
C GLY A 79 -9.97 -15.75 12.22
N ASP A 80 -9.35 -15.12 13.23
CA ASP A 80 -9.43 -13.67 13.43
C ASP A 80 -8.06 -12.98 13.45
N THR A 81 -7.14 -13.40 12.58
CA THR A 81 -5.77 -12.86 12.53
C THR A 81 -5.77 -11.32 12.40
N PRO A 82 -5.18 -10.61 13.39
CA PRO A 82 -4.97 -9.17 13.33
C PRO A 82 -4.19 -8.75 12.08
N ARG A 83 -4.62 -7.65 11.46
CA ARG A 83 -3.98 -7.14 10.24
C ARG A 83 -3.92 -5.62 10.19
N GLY A 84 -3.01 -5.09 9.41
CA GLY A 84 -2.87 -3.65 9.22
C GLY A 84 -2.32 -3.30 7.86
N ARG A 85 -2.63 -2.09 7.39
CA ARG A 85 -2.06 -1.55 6.16
C ARG A 85 -0.57 -1.33 6.31
N LEU A 86 0.18 -1.60 5.25
CA LEU A 86 1.55 -1.14 5.15
C LEU A 86 1.57 0.40 5.06
N GLN A 87 2.41 1.00 5.89
CA GLN A 87 2.65 2.44 6.01
C GLN A 87 4.12 2.73 5.72
N ASP A 88 4.41 3.96 5.29
CA ASP A 88 5.78 4.43 5.02
C ASP A 88 6.59 3.46 4.13
N VAL A 89 5.93 2.85 3.14
CA VAL A 89 6.54 1.83 2.29
C VAL A 89 7.62 2.45 1.41
N ARG A 90 8.83 1.90 1.49
CA ARG A 90 9.97 2.29 0.66
C ARG A 90 10.49 1.04 -0.05
N TYR A 91 10.54 1.10 -1.38
CA TYR A 91 11.02 0.01 -2.20
C TYR A 91 12.05 0.52 -3.21
N ASP A 92 13.21 -0.10 -3.22
CA ASP A 92 14.22 0.09 -4.26
C ASP A 92 14.21 -1.15 -5.17
N ALA A 93 13.72 -0.96 -6.40
CA ALA A 93 13.61 -2.03 -7.38
C ALA A 93 14.97 -2.58 -7.83
N ALA A 94 16.05 -1.79 -7.75
CA ALA A 94 17.37 -2.22 -8.19
C ALA A 94 18.02 -3.19 -7.19
N SER A 95 17.88 -2.90 -5.89
CA SER A 95 18.45 -3.73 -4.82
C SER A 95 17.44 -4.72 -4.21
N GLY A 96 16.15 -4.58 -4.52
CA GLY A 96 15.07 -5.30 -3.87
C GLY A 96 14.83 -4.89 -2.42
N LYS A 97 15.49 -3.85 -1.91
CA LYS A 97 15.32 -3.38 -0.53
C LYS A 97 13.88 -2.91 -0.32
N LEU A 98 13.27 -3.40 0.75
CA LEU A 98 11.92 -3.06 1.17
C LEU A 98 11.92 -2.72 2.66
N SER A 99 11.32 -1.59 3.00
CA SER A 99 10.93 -1.28 4.37
C SER A 99 9.50 -0.78 4.43
N PHE A 100 8.84 -1.04 5.55
CA PHE A 100 7.48 -0.60 5.82
C PHE A 100 7.22 -0.58 7.33
N ARG A 101 6.10 0.05 7.70
CA ARG A 101 5.52 -0.01 9.03
C ARG A 101 4.11 -0.56 8.99
N ALA A 102 3.63 -1.11 10.08
CA ALA A 102 2.23 -1.49 10.23
C ALA A 102 1.76 -1.26 11.66
N LYS A 103 0.51 -0.82 11.80
CA LYS A 103 -0.20 -0.70 13.07
C LYS A 103 -1.22 -1.82 13.20
N LEU A 104 -1.13 -2.58 14.27
CA LEU A 104 -2.07 -3.65 14.60
C LEU A 104 -2.63 -3.45 16.02
N THR A 105 -3.69 -4.20 16.31
CA THR A 105 -4.18 -4.49 17.66
C THR A 105 -4.19 -6.00 17.76
N ILE A 106 -3.16 -6.60 18.37
CA ILE A 106 -3.00 -8.06 18.41
C ILE A 106 -3.70 -8.74 19.60
N GLY A 107 -4.14 -7.95 20.58
CA GLY A 107 -4.85 -8.48 21.75
C GLY A 107 -5.24 -7.40 22.75
N GLN A 108 -5.36 -7.81 24.02
CA GLN A 108 -5.58 -6.91 25.15
C GLN A 108 -4.32 -6.80 26.02
N GLU A 109 -3.99 -5.59 26.42
CA GLU A 109 -2.92 -5.28 27.37
C GLU A 109 -3.51 -5.04 28.76
N PHE A 110 -3.02 -5.81 29.75
CA PHE A 110 -3.34 -5.64 31.16
C PHE A 110 -2.16 -5.03 31.89
N SER A 111 -2.36 -3.82 32.42
CA SER A 111 -1.37 -3.09 33.20
C SER A 111 -2.08 -2.21 34.23
N LYS A 112 -1.32 -1.60 35.14
CA LYS A 112 -1.87 -0.63 36.09
C LYS A 112 -2.62 0.51 35.38
N ASP A 113 -2.16 0.90 34.19
CA ASP A 113 -2.72 2.00 33.41
C ASP A 113 -3.96 1.60 32.60
N SER A 114 -4.14 0.31 32.29
CA SER A 114 -5.34 -0.17 31.58
C SER A 114 -6.45 -0.65 32.52
N GLY A 115 -6.15 -0.88 33.79
CA GLY A 115 -7.15 -1.31 34.77
C GLY A 115 -7.59 -2.77 34.61
N PRO A 116 -8.63 -3.20 35.36
CA PRO A 116 -9.06 -4.61 35.39
C PRO A 116 -9.68 -5.09 34.08
N ASP A 117 -10.28 -4.18 33.30
CA ASP A 117 -10.93 -4.51 32.03
C ASP A 117 -9.93 -4.60 30.86
N GLY A 118 -8.66 -4.23 31.09
CA GLY A 118 -7.63 -4.14 30.07
C GLY A 118 -7.93 -3.07 29.02
N ARG A 119 -7.07 -2.99 28.00
CA ARG A 119 -7.30 -2.14 26.82
C ARG A 119 -6.79 -2.84 25.57
N PRO A 120 -7.31 -2.51 24.37
CA PRO A 120 -6.71 -2.98 23.13
C PRO A 120 -5.23 -2.61 23.06
N SER A 121 -4.39 -3.57 22.67
CA SER A 121 -2.97 -3.33 22.45
C SER A 121 -2.76 -2.37 21.27
N ARG A 122 -1.66 -1.63 21.33
CA ARG A 122 -1.19 -0.79 20.21
C ARG A 122 0.12 -1.35 19.73
N ASP A 123 0.08 -2.10 18.64
CA ASP A 123 1.24 -2.82 18.14
C ASP A 123 1.83 -2.10 16.93
N LEU A 124 3.09 -1.70 17.06
CA LEU A 124 3.86 -1.07 16.01
C LEU A 124 4.87 -2.08 15.48
N PHE A 125 4.72 -2.43 14.20
CA PHE A 125 5.65 -3.27 13.47
C PHE A 125 6.47 -2.41 12.50
N GLU A 126 7.78 -2.63 12.46
CA GLU A 126 8.69 -2.02 11.50
C GLU A 126 9.54 -3.11 10.83
N PHE A 127 9.47 -3.19 9.51
CA PHE A 127 10.24 -4.14 8.72
C PHE A 127 11.34 -3.42 7.94
N ASP A 128 12.53 -4.00 7.92
CA ASP A 128 13.65 -3.60 7.05
C ASP A 128 14.32 -4.85 6.49
N GLY A 129 14.28 -5.00 5.17
CA GLY A 129 14.77 -6.21 4.52
C GLY A 129 14.78 -6.15 3.00
N THR A 130 14.64 -7.32 2.39
CA THR A 130 14.64 -7.49 0.94
C THR A 130 13.44 -8.31 0.47
N LEU A 131 12.83 -7.82 -0.60
CA LEU A 131 11.79 -8.50 -1.34
C LEU A 131 12.44 -9.23 -2.52
N GLY A 132 12.47 -10.55 -2.45
CA GLY A 132 12.87 -11.43 -3.55
C GLY A 132 11.67 -12.09 -4.24
N ALA A 133 11.95 -12.80 -5.33
CA ALA A 133 10.92 -13.50 -6.11
C ALA A 133 10.21 -14.62 -5.31
N LYS A 134 10.91 -15.23 -4.33
CA LYS A 134 10.39 -16.36 -3.54
C LYS A 134 10.29 -16.08 -2.05
N THR A 135 10.91 -15.01 -1.57
CA THR A 135 11.00 -14.73 -0.13
C THR A 135 10.93 -13.25 0.15
N LEU A 136 10.43 -12.92 1.34
CA LEU A 136 10.57 -11.62 1.99
C LEU A 136 11.35 -11.86 3.28
N SER A 137 12.55 -11.30 3.37
CA SER A 137 13.51 -11.59 4.45
C SER A 137 14.10 -10.32 5.02
N GLY A 138 14.18 -10.21 6.34
CA GLY A 138 14.64 -8.99 6.98
C GLY A 138 14.50 -8.99 8.48
N ALA A 139 14.83 -7.85 9.08
CA ALA A 139 14.54 -7.59 10.48
C ALA A 139 13.10 -7.09 10.62
N LEU A 140 12.38 -7.66 11.58
CA LEU A 140 11.08 -7.19 12.04
C LEU A 140 11.22 -6.72 13.48
N LEU A 141 10.82 -5.49 13.75
CA LEU A 141 10.78 -4.89 15.07
C LEU A 141 9.33 -4.73 15.49
N HIS A 142 8.96 -5.25 16.65
CA HIS A 142 7.66 -5.07 17.28
C HIS A 142 7.83 -4.25 18.56
N ARG A 143 7.00 -3.21 18.73
CA ARG A 143 7.00 -2.38 19.93
C ARG A 143 5.59 -1.96 20.34
N SER A 144 5.41 -1.62 21.61
CA SER A 144 4.19 -1.00 22.09
C SER A 144 4.09 0.45 21.63
N GLY A 145 2.92 0.81 21.10
CA GLY A 145 2.53 2.18 20.78
C GLY A 145 2.13 3.00 22.02
N TYR A 146 1.95 2.39 23.18
CA TYR A 146 1.75 3.10 24.45
C TYR A 146 3.08 3.55 25.09
N ALA A 147 4.19 2.86 24.79
CA ALA A 147 5.52 3.16 25.31
C ALA A 147 6.58 3.20 24.18
N PRO A 148 6.50 4.16 23.24
CA PRO A 148 7.34 4.16 22.03
C PRO A 148 8.83 4.36 22.30
N SER A 149 9.21 4.83 23.49
CA SER A 149 10.59 5.00 23.94
C SER A 149 11.23 3.72 24.46
N GLU A 150 10.44 2.69 24.79
CA GLU A 150 10.97 1.41 25.24
C GLU A 150 11.56 0.63 24.05
N ALA A 151 12.54 -0.23 24.35
CA ALA A 151 13.12 -1.10 23.36
C ALA A 151 12.07 -2.13 22.91
N GLY A 152 11.86 -2.22 21.59
CA GLY A 152 11.01 -3.26 21.01
C GLY A 152 11.71 -4.61 20.87
N GLU A 153 10.94 -5.65 20.58
CA GLU A 153 11.46 -6.96 20.22
C GLU A 153 11.87 -6.97 18.73
N ARG A 154 13.14 -7.27 18.47
CA ARG A 154 13.66 -7.39 17.10
C ARG A 154 13.98 -8.84 16.79
N GLN A 155 13.43 -9.34 15.69
CA GLN A 155 13.70 -10.68 15.19
C GLN A 155 14.01 -10.68 13.69
N MET A 156 14.84 -11.64 13.26
CA MET A 156 15.05 -11.90 11.84
C MET A 156 13.96 -12.85 11.34
N VAL A 157 13.24 -12.43 10.30
CA VAL A 157 12.15 -13.21 9.70
C VAL A 157 12.47 -13.56 8.26
N THR A 158 11.97 -14.71 7.80
CA THR A 158 11.96 -15.09 6.40
C THR A 158 10.60 -15.69 6.07
N LEU A 159 9.86 -14.98 5.24
CA LEU A 159 8.54 -15.32 4.75
C LEU A 159 8.70 -15.94 3.36
N LYS A 160 8.13 -17.12 3.16
CA LYS A 160 8.14 -17.79 1.85
C LYS A 160 6.92 -17.35 1.06
N ARG A 161 7.09 -17.13 -0.23
CA ARG A 161 5.97 -16.84 -1.13
C ARG A 161 5.04 -18.06 -1.17
N ASP A 162 3.78 -17.85 -0.83
CA ASP A 162 2.72 -18.83 -0.98
C ASP A 162 2.12 -18.69 -2.37
N ALA A 163 2.36 -19.70 -3.23
CA ALA A 163 1.93 -19.65 -4.61
C ALA A 163 0.41 -19.72 -4.77
N GLN A 164 -0.30 -20.44 -3.88
CA GLN A 164 -1.76 -20.54 -3.96
C GLN A 164 -2.38 -19.22 -3.50
N ARG A 165 -2.02 -18.74 -2.31
CA ARG A 165 -2.56 -17.46 -1.80
C ARG A 165 -2.18 -16.27 -2.67
N SER A 166 -1.03 -16.31 -3.35
CA SER A 166 -0.68 -15.27 -4.34
C SER A 166 -1.58 -15.28 -5.57
N ARG A 167 -2.07 -16.45 -6.00
CA ARG A 167 -3.06 -16.53 -7.09
C ARG A 167 -4.41 -16.02 -6.63
N ASP A 168 -4.87 -16.48 -5.47
CA ASP A 168 -6.17 -16.09 -4.90
C ASP A 168 -6.23 -14.57 -4.66
N ALA A 169 -5.14 -13.98 -4.13
CA ALA A 169 -5.01 -12.52 -3.99
C ALA A 169 -5.02 -11.79 -5.33
N GLY A 170 -4.57 -12.43 -6.42
CA GLY A 170 -4.66 -11.87 -7.77
C GLY A 170 -6.09 -11.79 -8.31
N GLU A 171 -6.92 -12.76 -7.98
CA GLU A 171 -8.34 -12.77 -8.34
C GLU A 171 -9.16 -11.76 -7.54
N LEU A 172 -8.73 -11.48 -6.31
CA LEU A 172 -9.36 -10.54 -5.37
C LEU A 172 -8.62 -9.20 -5.25
N ALA A 173 -7.69 -8.92 -6.17
CA ALA A 173 -6.89 -7.71 -6.12
C ALA A 173 -7.79 -6.46 -6.18
N PRO A 174 -7.48 -5.41 -5.42
CA PRO A 174 -8.27 -4.17 -5.47
C PRO A 174 -8.15 -3.54 -6.86
N ALA A 175 -9.21 -2.86 -7.34
CA ALA A 175 -9.16 -2.26 -8.67
C ALA A 175 -8.19 -1.08 -8.76
N SER A 176 -7.90 -0.44 -7.62
CA SER A 176 -6.86 0.60 -7.50
C SER A 176 -6.35 0.71 -6.07
N ARG A 177 -5.18 1.34 -5.89
CA ARG A 177 -4.67 1.70 -4.56
C ARG A 177 -5.61 2.64 -3.82
N ALA A 178 -6.28 3.55 -4.54
CA ALA A 178 -7.23 4.50 -3.95
C ALA A 178 -8.47 3.78 -3.39
N GLN A 179 -9.04 2.84 -4.15
CA GLN A 179 -10.11 1.98 -3.65
C GLN A 179 -9.64 1.17 -2.45
N TRP A 180 -8.47 0.53 -2.57
CA TRP A 180 -7.89 -0.24 -1.48
C TRP A 180 -7.78 0.60 -0.22
N LEU A 181 -7.36 1.87 -0.28
CA LEU A 181 -7.28 2.82 0.86
C LEU A 181 -8.63 3.17 1.49
N ALA A 182 -9.71 3.13 0.72
CA ALA A 182 -11.05 3.44 1.20
C ALA A 182 -11.74 2.26 1.90
N GLU A 183 -11.28 1.03 1.64
CA GLU A 183 -11.89 -0.17 2.22
C GLU A 183 -11.64 -0.28 3.74
N PRO A 184 -12.62 -0.78 4.51
CA PRO A 184 -12.38 -1.12 5.91
C PRO A 184 -11.33 -2.23 6.01
N VAL A 185 -10.59 -2.26 7.11
CA VAL A 185 -9.62 -3.33 7.39
C VAL A 185 -10.23 -4.21 8.49
N PRO A 186 -10.82 -5.37 8.16
CA PRO A 186 -11.32 -6.29 9.17
C PRO A 186 -10.20 -6.71 10.11
N ASN A 187 -10.46 -6.78 11.42
CA ASN A 187 -9.44 -7.04 12.44
C ASN A 187 -8.25 -6.07 12.34
N GLY A 188 -8.55 -4.83 11.91
CA GLY A 188 -7.64 -3.72 11.79
C GLY A 188 -7.22 -3.13 13.15
N PRO A 189 -6.24 -2.20 13.15
CA PRO A 189 -5.89 -1.44 14.35
C PRO A 189 -7.09 -0.64 14.87
N GLN A 190 -7.24 -0.58 16.19
CA GLN A 190 -8.29 0.19 16.85
C GLN A 190 -7.83 1.60 17.26
N TRP A 191 -6.81 2.16 16.58
CA TRP A 191 -6.12 3.39 16.98
C TRP A 191 -5.33 4.09 15.85
#